data_AF-A0A7Y3H2V6-F1
#
_entry.id   AF-A0A7Y3H2V6-F1
#
_cell.length_a   1.000
_cell.length_b   1.000
_cell.length_c   1.000
_cell.angle_alpha   90.00
_cell.angle_beta   90.00
_cell.angle_gamma   90.00
#
_symmetry.space_group_name_H-M   'P 1'
#
loop_
_entity.id
_entity.type
_entity.pdbx_description
1 polymer ?
#
loop_
_entity_poly.entity_id
_entity_poly.type
_entity_poly.pdbx_seq_one_letter_code
_entity_poly.pdbx_strand_id
1 'polypeptide(L)'
;MVQDSTFVSDTMVVKNAETDVVDTVVVQKFDKVVEREETYIDQNWDEGYIKKHVEKLKPFTDAAKAANVPVLMAIGKSDPEAIMEFDKATGLNIDYGMADDILLKTIVRSNPGVVLWKDGKILNKWHINKLPSFEEAMK
;
A
#
# COMPACT_ATOMS: atom_id res chain seq x y z
N MET A 1 -12.13 -9.31 -13.62
CA MET A 1 -12.76 -8.41 -14.61
C MET A 1 -13.69 -7.49 -13.86
N VAL A 2 -13.37 -6.21 -13.78
CA VAL A 2 -14.26 -5.19 -13.22
C VAL A 2 -14.73 -4.33 -14.38
N GLN A 3 -16.05 -4.18 -14.50
CA GLN A 3 -16.70 -3.53 -15.62
C GLN A 3 -17.37 -2.25 -15.10
N ASP A 4 -16.69 -1.12 -15.21
CA ASP A 4 -17.28 0.17 -14.84
C ASP A 4 -18.03 0.77 -16.02
N SER A 5 -19.29 1.12 -15.79
CA SER A 5 -20.15 1.78 -16.78
C SER A 5 -20.13 3.29 -16.53
N THR A 6 -19.64 4.07 -17.50
CA THR A 6 -19.76 5.53 -17.47
C THR A 6 -21.02 5.94 -18.20
N PHE A 7 -21.89 6.71 -17.54
CA PHE A 7 -23.15 7.20 -18.14
C PHE A 7 -22.99 8.67 -18.53
N VAL A 8 -23.32 9.01 -19.77
CA VAL A 8 -23.48 10.40 -20.23
C VAL A 8 -24.97 10.72 -20.25
N SER A 9 -25.37 11.75 -19.51
CA SER A 9 -26.75 12.23 -19.49
C SER A 9 -26.89 13.37 -20.49
N ASP A 10 -27.68 13.17 -21.54
CA ASP A 10 -28.08 14.24 -22.46
C ASP A 10 -29.53 14.65 -22.16
N THR A 11 -29.82 15.96 -22.18
CA THR A 11 -31.14 16.50 -21.82
C THR A 11 -31.84 16.98 -23.08
N MET A 12 -32.89 16.29 -23.50
CA MET A 12 -33.75 16.78 -24.58
C MET A 12 -34.98 17.46 -23.99
N VAL A 13 -35.20 18.72 -24.37
CA VAL A 13 -36.41 19.47 -24.05
C VAL A 13 -37.43 19.19 -25.14
N VAL A 14 -38.49 18.44 -24.81
CA VAL A 14 -39.60 18.20 -25.74
C VAL A 14 -40.74 19.15 -25.37
N LYS A 15 -41.03 20.10 -26.24
CA LYS A 15 -42.16 21.02 -26.08
C LYS A 15 -43.39 20.40 -26.74
N ASN A 16 -44.40 20.06 -25.95
CA ASN A 16 -45.66 19.54 -26.46
C ASN A 16 -46.54 20.71 -26.94
N ALA A 17 -46.95 20.68 -28.22
CA ALA A 17 -47.53 21.84 -28.91
C ALA A 17 -48.98 22.17 -28.50
N GLU A 18 -49.62 21.36 -27.65
CA GLU A 18 -51.03 21.55 -27.27
C GLU A 18 -51.27 22.03 -25.84
N THR A 19 -50.28 21.93 -24.93
CA THR A 19 -50.48 22.27 -23.50
C THR A 19 -49.41 23.16 -22.88
N ASP A 20 -48.41 23.62 -23.65
CA ASP A 20 -47.32 24.53 -23.21
C ASP A 20 -46.60 24.10 -21.91
N VAL A 21 -46.64 22.81 -21.58
CA VAL A 21 -45.87 22.21 -20.49
C VAL A 21 -44.55 21.69 -21.06
N VAL A 22 -43.45 22.05 -20.40
CA VAL A 22 -42.09 21.62 -20.73
C VAL A 22 -41.77 20.37 -19.91
N ASP A 23 -41.89 19.18 -20.50
CA ASP A 23 -41.45 17.94 -19.88
C ASP A 23 -39.99 17.66 -20.25
N THR A 24 -39.16 17.46 -19.22
CA THR A 24 -37.76 17.09 -19.36
C THR A 24 -37.66 15.57 -19.29
N VAL A 25 -37.50 14.90 -20.43
CA VAL A 25 -37.28 13.46 -20.47
C VAL A 25 -35.78 13.20 -20.57
N VAL A 26 -35.20 12.71 -19.48
CA VAL A 26 -33.79 12.29 -19.43
C VAL A 26 -33.68 10.92 -20.09
N VAL A 27 -33.06 10.86 -21.26
CA VAL A 27 -32.81 9.60 -21.98
C VAL A 27 -31.37 9.17 -21.69
N GLN A 28 -31.20 8.14 -20.85
CA GLN A 28 -29.89 7.54 -20.61
C GLN A 28 -29.54 6.63 -21.79
N LYS A 29 -28.66 7.09 -22.69
CA LYS A 29 -28.07 6.24 -23.73
C LYS A 29 -26.71 5.75 -23.26
N PHE A 30 -26.51 4.45 -23.41
CA PHE A 30 -25.27 3.76 -23.08
C PHE A 30 -24.17 4.14 -24.08
N ASP A 31 -23.04 4.69 -23.60
CA ASP A 31 -22.00 5.27 -24.46
C ASP A 31 -20.93 4.24 -24.83
N LYS A 32 -20.19 3.68 -23.85
CA LYS A 32 -19.19 2.65 -24.13
C LYS A 32 -18.79 1.87 -22.88
N VAL A 33 -18.62 0.55 -23.02
CA VAL A 33 -17.88 -0.28 -22.05
C VAL A 33 -16.40 -0.10 -22.32
N VAL A 34 -15.66 0.43 -21.35
CA VAL A 34 -14.19 0.41 -21.38
C VAL A 34 -13.75 -0.80 -20.58
N GLU A 35 -13.29 -1.85 -21.26
CA GLU A 35 -12.69 -2.99 -20.61
C GLU A 35 -11.31 -2.58 -20.09
N ARG A 36 -11.18 -2.44 -18.77
CA ARG A 36 -9.89 -2.28 -18.10
C ARG A 36 -9.49 -3.64 -17.56
N GLU A 37 -8.40 -4.19 -18.07
CA GLU A 37 -7.75 -5.35 -17.49
C GLU A 37 -7.04 -4.93 -16.19
N GLU A 38 -7.75 -4.99 -15.07
CA GLU A 38 -7.13 -4.91 -13.75
C GLU A 38 -6.63 -6.30 -13.38
N THR A 39 -5.32 -6.47 -13.42
CA THR A 39 -4.67 -7.71 -12.98
C THR A 39 -4.60 -7.67 -11.46
N TYR A 40 -5.60 -8.24 -10.78
CA TYR A 40 -5.53 -8.45 -9.34
C TYR A 40 -4.54 -9.58 -9.08
N ILE A 41 -3.32 -9.23 -8.68
CA ILE A 41 -2.38 -10.21 -8.16
C ILE A 41 -2.87 -10.55 -6.76
N ASP A 42 -3.54 -11.71 -6.60
CA ASP A 42 -3.92 -12.24 -5.29
C ASP A 42 -2.64 -12.64 -4.53
N GLN A 43 -1.99 -11.65 -3.91
CA GLN A 43 -0.83 -11.89 -3.07
C GLN A 43 -1.31 -12.47 -1.74
N ASN A 44 -1.36 -13.80 -1.73
CA ASN A 44 -1.67 -14.58 -0.55
C ASN A 44 -0.48 -14.54 0.42
N TRP A 45 -0.35 -13.41 1.15
CA TRP A 45 0.65 -13.26 2.20
C TRP A 45 0.33 -14.20 3.35
N ASP A 46 1.32 -14.96 3.81
CA ASP A 46 1.17 -15.79 4.99
C ASP A 46 0.67 -14.94 6.18
N GLU A 47 -0.45 -15.33 6.78
CA GLU A 47 -1.04 -14.57 7.90
C GLU A 47 -0.05 -14.44 9.07
N GLY A 48 0.77 -15.47 9.30
CA GLY A 48 1.81 -15.46 10.31
C GLY A 48 2.92 -14.45 10.01
N TYR A 49 3.22 -14.21 8.74
CA TYR A 49 4.15 -13.17 8.30
C TYR A 49 3.58 -11.78 8.56
N ILE A 50 2.33 -11.51 8.19
CA ILE A 50 1.68 -10.21 8.46
C ILE A 50 1.56 -9.95 9.97
N LYS A 51 1.13 -10.93 10.75
CA LYS A 51 1.03 -10.82 12.23
C LYS A 51 2.36 -10.40 12.86
N LYS A 52 3.49 -10.97 12.43
CA LYS A 52 4.82 -10.57 12.93
C LYS A 52 5.14 -9.10 12.67
N HIS A 53 4.74 -8.55 11.53
CA HIS A 53 4.96 -7.14 11.20
C HIS A 53 4.08 -6.23 12.06
N VAL A 54 2.81 -6.57 12.19
CA VAL A 54 1.85 -5.79 12.97
C VAL A 54 2.20 -5.81 14.46
N GLU A 55 2.52 -6.98 15.02
CA GLU A 55 2.74 -7.12 16.47
C GLU A 55 4.09 -6.58 16.94
N LYS A 56 5.15 -6.74 16.15
CA LYS A 56 6.52 -6.40 16.58
C LYS A 56 7.10 -5.19 15.87
N LEU A 57 6.94 -5.09 14.55
CA LEU A 57 7.53 -3.98 13.80
C LEU A 57 6.73 -2.70 13.99
N LYS A 58 5.41 -2.74 13.87
CA LYS A 58 4.56 -1.55 14.00
C LYS A 58 4.83 -0.73 15.28
N PRO A 59 4.83 -1.31 16.50
CA PRO A 59 5.12 -0.52 17.69
C PRO A 59 6.54 0.06 17.69
N PHE A 60 7.51 -0.66 17.12
CA PHE A 60 8.89 -0.19 17.00
C PHE A 60 9.01 0.96 16.01
N THR A 61 8.35 0.87 14.85
CA THR A 61 8.34 1.94 13.84
C THR A 61 7.58 3.16 14.32
N ASP A 62 6.47 2.98 15.04
CA ASP A 62 5.70 4.08 15.61
C ASP A 62 6.52 4.84 16.67
N ALA A 63 7.23 4.12 17.54
CA ALA A 63 8.15 4.71 18.51
C ALA A 63 9.31 5.47 17.82
N ALA A 64 9.89 4.90 16.76
CA ALA A 64 10.93 5.54 15.98
C ALA A 64 10.45 6.84 15.31
N LYS A 65 9.25 6.83 14.72
CA LYS A 65 8.61 8.03 14.15
C LYS A 65 8.37 9.10 15.21
N ALA A 66 7.86 8.71 16.38
CA ALA A 66 7.65 9.63 17.51
C ALA A 66 8.97 10.26 18.00
N ALA A 67 10.08 9.51 17.92
CA ALA A 67 11.42 10.00 18.23
C ALA A 67 12.10 10.73 17.04
N ASN A 68 11.38 10.99 15.95
CA ASN A 68 11.86 11.65 14.74
C ASN A 68 13.07 10.94 14.09
N VAL A 69 13.15 9.61 14.24
CA VAL A 69 14.13 8.75 13.59
C VAL A 69 13.54 8.28 12.25
N PRO A 70 14.25 8.48 11.12
CA PRO A 70 13.76 8.02 9.82
C PRO A 70 13.73 6.49 9.78
N VAL A 71 12.62 5.94 9.28
CA VAL A 71 12.42 4.51 9.10
C VAL A 71 12.13 4.23 7.64
N LEU A 72 12.87 3.31 7.05
CA LEU A 72 12.67 2.82 5.70
C LEU A 72 12.67 1.30 5.70
N MET A 73 11.73 0.70 4.98
CA MET A 73 11.71 -0.73 4.75
C MET A 73 12.40 -1.06 3.43
N ALA A 74 13.46 -1.86 3.50
CA ALA A 74 14.13 -2.36 2.33
C ALA A 74 13.55 -3.74 1.95
N ILE A 75 13.07 -3.85 0.72
CA ILE A 75 12.47 -5.05 0.17
C ILE A 75 13.21 -5.50 -1.09
N GLY A 76 13.09 -6.78 -1.38
CA GLY A 76 13.50 -7.33 -2.67
C GLY A 76 12.69 -6.73 -3.82
N LYS A 77 13.05 -7.09 -5.05
CA LYS A 77 12.31 -6.64 -6.23
C LYS A 77 10.86 -7.13 -6.13
N SER A 78 9.93 -6.19 -6.08
CA SER A 78 8.48 -6.44 -5.98
C SER A 78 7.73 -5.44 -6.87
N ASP A 79 6.45 -5.69 -7.13
CA ASP A 79 5.62 -4.75 -7.88
C ASP A 79 5.14 -3.60 -6.95
N PRO A 80 5.04 -2.34 -7.43
CA PRO A 80 4.58 -1.23 -6.61
C PRO A 80 3.20 -1.44 -5.97
N GLU A 81 2.28 -2.09 -6.68
CA GLU A 81 0.94 -2.41 -6.18
C GLU A 81 1.00 -3.37 -4.99
N ALA A 82 1.85 -4.40 -5.08
CA ALA A 82 2.09 -5.36 -4.01
C ALA A 82 2.60 -4.70 -2.72
N ILE A 83 3.47 -3.70 -2.85
CA ILE A 83 4.01 -2.94 -1.71
C ILE A 83 2.90 -2.13 -1.06
N MET A 84 2.06 -1.48 -1.87
CA MET A 84 0.95 -0.68 -1.38
C MET A 84 -0.07 -1.55 -0.63
N GLU A 85 -0.39 -2.73 -1.16
CA GLU A 85 -1.25 -3.70 -0.48
C GLU A 85 -0.64 -4.21 0.83
N PHE A 86 0.67 -4.49 0.83
CA PHE A 86 1.39 -4.90 2.02
C PHE A 86 1.41 -3.80 3.10
N ASP A 87 1.66 -2.55 2.72
CA ASP A 87 1.62 -1.42 3.65
C ASP A 87 0.21 -1.24 4.22
N LYS A 88 -0.82 -1.36 3.39
CA LYS A 88 -2.22 -1.30 3.82
C LYS A 88 -2.58 -2.45 4.78
N ALA A 89 -2.08 -3.66 4.52
CA ALA A 89 -2.32 -4.83 5.36
C ALA A 89 -1.60 -4.75 6.71
N THR A 90 -0.39 -4.17 6.74
CA THR A 90 0.42 -4.06 7.96
C THR A 90 0.19 -2.77 8.75
N GLY A 91 -0.28 -1.71 8.10
CA GLY A 91 -0.49 -0.39 8.69
C GLY A 91 0.81 0.27 9.18
N LEU A 92 1.94 -0.03 8.53
CA LEU A 92 3.25 0.53 8.90
C LEU A 92 3.37 1.99 8.46
N ASN A 93 2.83 2.36 7.29
CA ASN A 93 2.83 3.72 6.76
C ASN A 93 4.24 4.33 6.73
N ILE A 94 5.21 3.58 6.21
CA ILE A 94 6.62 3.96 6.11
C ILE A 94 7.05 4.04 4.64
N ASP A 95 8.24 4.61 4.40
CA ASP A 95 8.84 4.60 3.08
C ASP A 95 9.42 3.21 2.75
N TYR A 96 9.29 2.82 1.48
CA TYR A 96 9.79 1.55 0.97
C TYR A 96 10.87 1.79 -0.07
N GLY A 97 11.99 1.09 0.08
CA GLY A 97 13.09 1.07 -0.89
C GLY A 97 13.29 -0.34 -1.45
N MET A 98 13.52 -0.44 -2.76
CA MET A 98 13.89 -1.71 -3.39
C MET A 98 15.40 -1.84 -3.49
N ALA A 99 15.89 -3.05 -3.24
CA ALA A 99 17.26 -3.43 -3.50
C ALA A 99 17.33 -4.88 -3.99
N ASP A 100 18.50 -5.27 -4.49
CA ASP A 100 18.76 -6.65 -4.87
C ASP A 100 18.69 -7.61 -3.66
N ASP A 101 18.00 -8.73 -3.83
CA ASP A 101 17.79 -9.73 -2.79
C ASP A 101 19.10 -10.31 -2.22
N ILE A 102 20.12 -10.51 -3.07
CA ILE A 102 21.41 -11.02 -2.64
C ILE A 102 22.09 -9.97 -1.77
N LEU A 103 22.08 -8.71 -2.22
CA LEU A 103 22.62 -7.59 -1.44
C LEU A 103 21.96 -7.50 -0.06
N LEU A 104 20.63 -7.54 0.03
CA LEU A 104 19.92 -7.47 1.31
C LEU A 104 20.33 -8.61 2.26
N LYS A 105 20.44 -9.84 1.74
CA LYS A 105 20.88 -11.02 2.50
C LYS A 105 22.32 -10.92 3.01
N THR A 106 23.17 -10.13 2.35
CA THR A 106 24.53 -9.86 2.87
C THR A 106 24.51 -8.91 4.07
N ILE A 107 23.55 -7.98 4.12
CA ILE A 107 23.42 -7.00 5.20
C ILE A 107 22.74 -7.62 6.42
N VAL A 108 21.59 -8.28 6.23
CA VAL A 108 20.83 -8.95 7.28
C VAL A 108 20.24 -10.26 6.76
N ARG A 109 20.54 -11.38 7.42
CA ARG A 109 20.04 -12.71 7.02
C ARG A 109 18.65 -13.05 7.58
N SER A 110 18.14 -12.19 8.45
CA SER A 110 16.81 -12.34 9.03
C SER A 110 15.78 -11.74 8.08
N ASN A 111 14.69 -12.47 7.82
CA ASN A 111 13.54 -11.96 7.10
C ASN A 111 12.27 -12.19 7.94
N PRO A 112 11.73 -11.18 8.64
CA PRO A 112 12.19 -9.78 8.72
C PRO A 112 13.43 -9.58 9.61
N GLY A 113 14.21 -8.55 9.30
CA GLY A 113 15.35 -8.10 10.08
C GLY A 113 15.38 -6.58 10.20
N VAL A 114 15.86 -6.08 11.34
CA VAL A 114 15.97 -4.64 11.61
C VAL A 114 17.44 -4.28 11.71
N VAL A 115 17.81 -3.15 11.10
CA VAL A 115 19.17 -2.63 11.10
C VAL A 115 19.14 -1.20 11.64
N LEU A 116 19.95 -0.91 12.64
CA LEU A 116 20.17 0.44 13.13
C LEU A 116 21.38 1.04 12.42
N TRP A 117 21.15 2.13 11.70
CA TRP A 117 22.15 2.82 10.91
C TRP A 117 22.39 4.23 11.44
N LYS A 118 23.65 4.63 11.56
CA LYS A 118 24.05 6.01 11.83
C LYS A 118 25.31 6.38 11.05
N ASP A 119 25.29 7.52 10.35
CA ASP A 119 26.45 8.11 9.67
C ASP A 119 27.25 7.12 8.80
N GLY A 120 26.56 6.38 7.92
CA GLY A 120 27.22 5.41 7.03
C GLY A 120 27.65 4.10 7.71
N LYS A 121 27.38 3.91 9.01
CA LYS A 121 27.74 2.71 9.76
C LYS A 121 26.52 1.99 10.33
N ILE A 122 26.56 0.67 10.27
CA ILE A 122 25.60 -0.19 10.96
C ILE A 122 26.03 -0.29 12.42
N LEU A 123 25.21 0.26 13.32
CA LEU A 123 25.46 0.17 14.77
C LEU A 123 25.05 -1.21 15.29
N ASN A 124 23.89 -1.71 14.87
CA ASN A 124 23.35 -3.00 15.29
C ASN A 124 22.42 -3.60 14.24
N LYS A 125 22.20 -4.92 14.33
CA LYS A 125 21.20 -5.65 13.53
C LYS A 125 20.54 -6.73 14.35
N TRP A 126 19.23 -6.88 14.19
CA TRP A 126 18.43 -7.85 14.94
C TRP A 126 17.57 -8.71 14.02
N HIS A 127 17.45 -9.98 14.39
CA HIS A 127 16.34 -10.80 13.91
C HIS A 127 15.05 -10.33 14.59
N ILE A 128 13.91 -10.36 13.90
CA ILE A 128 12.63 -9.87 14.46
C ILE A 128 12.27 -10.48 15.83
N ASN A 129 12.59 -11.76 16.03
CA ASN A 129 12.38 -12.45 17.31
C ASN A 129 13.29 -12.00 18.46
N LYS A 130 14.39 -11.32 18.16
CA LYS A 130 15.36 -10.79 19.12
C LYS A 130 15.44 -9.27 19.05
N LEU A 131 14.44 -8.61 18.46
CA LEU A 131 14.35 -7.17 18.42
C LEU A 131 14.13 -6.68 19.87
N PRO A 132 15.05 -5.89 20.43
CA PRO A 132 14.84 -5.30 21.75
C PRO A 132 13.76 -4.22 21.69
N SER A 133 13.37 -3.69 22.86
CA SER A 133 12.52 -2.49 22.89
C SER A 133 13.21 -1.32 22.20
N PHE A 134 12.43 -0.33 21.74
CA PHE A 134 12.97 0.86 21.09
C PHE A 134 13.96 1.61 22.01
N GLU A 135 13.63 1.75 23.29
CA GLU A 135 14.51 2.40 24.27
C GLU A 135 15.83 1.66 24.47
N GLU A 136 15.81 0.32 24.50
CA GLU A 136 17.03 -0.48 24.61
C GLU A 136 17.88 -0.43 23.34
N ALA A 137 17.25 -0.38 22.17
CA ALA A 137 17.94 -0.28 20.89
C ALA A 137 18.69 1.04 20.71
N MET A 138 18.21 2.11 21.36
CA MET A 138 18.73 3.47 21.24
C MET A 138 19.76 3.85 22.32
N LYS A 139 20.06 2.94 23.25
CA LYS A 139 21.16 3.09 24.22
C LYS A 139 22.52 2.90 23.54
#